data_AF-A0A7S4FG44-F1
#
_entry.id   AF-A0A7S4FG44-F1
#
_cell.length_a   1.000
_cell.length_b   1.000
_cell.length_c   1.000
_cell.angle_alpha   90.00
_cell.angle_beta   90.00
_cell.angle_gamma   90.00
#
_symmetry.space_group_name_H-M   'P 1'
#
loop_
_entity.id
_entity.type
_entity.pdbx_description
1 polymer ?
#
loop_
_entity_poly.entity_id
_entity_poly.type
_entity_poly.pdbx_seq_one_letter_code
_entity_poly.pdbx_strand_id
1 'polypeptide(L)'
;WQHGEVFLLYHYYKQQEANPYLGIIITLAAYLISQLLCFVLLYKWGANIHLSGRIRDTCSRLMYPETSFFLPHDMELSKTELAEIIEKAKKWRSEAGDMRKVYVVHLSERRV
;
A
#
# COMPACT_ATOMS: atom_id res chain seq x y z
N TRP A 1 -22.13 29.69 19.64
CA TRP A 1 -21.16 28.57 19.57
C TRP A 1 -21.07 27.74 20.85
N GLN A 2 -22.09 27.71 21.72
CA GLN A 2 -22.07 26.88 22.96
C GLN A 2 -22.86 25.57 22.85
N HIS A 3 -23.58 25.35 21.74
CA HIS A 3 -24.28 24.09 21.45
C HIS A 3 -23.64 23.46 20.22
N GLY A 4 -23.15 22.23 20.34
CA GLY A 4 -22.47 21.51 19.25
C GLY A 4 -23.39 21.35 18.03
N GLU A 5 -22.78 21.29 16.83
CA GLU A 5 -23.50 21.25 15.53
C GLU A 5 -24.55 20.12 15.45
N VAL A 6 -24.29 19.01 16.15
CA VAL A 6 -25.18 17.84 16.27
C VAL A 6 -26.59 18.20 16.79
N PHE A 7 -26.70 19.22 17.63
CA PHE A 7 -27.97 19.63 18.25
C PHE A 7 -28.65 20.79 17.53
N LEU A 8 -28.10 21.25 16.41
CA LEU A 8 -28.60 22.44 15.71
C LEU A 8 -30.07 22.26 15.27
N LEU A 9 -30.41 21.10 14.71
CA LEU A 9 -31.78 20.80 14.30
C LEU A 9 -32.73 20.72 15.50
N TYR A 10 -32.30 20.12 16.61
CA TYR A 10 -33.09 20.09 17.85
C TYR A 10 -33.41 21.50 18.35
N HIS A 11 -32.41 22.39 18.38
CA HIS A 11 -32.61 23.77 18.81
C HIS A 11 -33.50 24.56 17.86
N TYR A 12 -33.36 24.35 16.56
CA TYR A 12 -34.22 24.96 15.54
C TYR A 12 -35.70 24.56 15.73
N TYR A 13 -35.97 23.24 15.83
CA TYR A 13 -37.32 22.73 16.06
C TYR A 13 -37.89 23.13 17.42
N LYS A 14 -37.05 23.28 18.46
CA LYS A 14 -37.47 23.80 19.77
C LYS A 14 -37.90 25.27 19.73
N GLN A 15 -37.34 26.07 18.82
CA GLN A 15 -37.66 27.50 18.70
C GLN A 15 -38.80 27.80 17.74
N GLN A 16 -38.94 27.04 16.65
CA GLN A 16 -39.97 27.28 15.62
C GLN A 16 -41.22 26.40 15.78
N GLU A 17 -41.10 25.20 16.35
CA GLU A 17 -42.21 24.27 16.51
C GLU A 17 -42.40 23.83 17.98
N ALA A 18 -43.58 23.31 18.31
CA ALA A 18 -43.84 22.77 19.65
C ALA A 18 -43.17 21.40 19.89
N ASN A 19 -42.72 20.70 18.83
CA ASN A 19 -42.21 19.33 18.93
C ASN A 19 -40.69 19.22 18.65
N PRO A 20 -39.85 19.30 19.69
CA PRO A 20 -38.40 19.23 19.53
C PRO A 20 -37.87 17.82 19.23
N TYR A 21 -38.69 16.77 19.37
CA TYR A 21 -38.26 15.39 19.11
C TYR A 21 -38.00 15.10 17.62
N LEU A 22 -38.64 15.85 16.71
CA LEU A 22 -38.43 15.72 15.26
C LEU A 22 -36.97 15.98 14.87
N GLY A 23 -36.34 16.99 15.45
CA GLY A 23 -34.93 17.30 15.19
C GLY A 23 -34.00 16.15 15.55
N ILE A 24 -34.26 15.43 16.65
CA ILE A 24 -33.46 14.27 17.07
C ILE A 24 -33.61 13.13 16.08
N ILE A 25 -34.85 12.83 15.66
CA ILE A 25 -35.15 11.74 14.72
C ILE A 25 -34.45 11.99 13.38
N ILE A 26 -34.51 13.22 12.86
CA ILE A 26 -33.87 13.58 11.59
C ILE A 26 -32.34 13.46 11.69
N THR A 27 -31.74 13.98 12.76
CA THR A 27 -30.29 13.86 12.98
C THR A 27 -29.85 12.39 13.04
N LEU A 28 -30.55 11.55 13.82
CA LEU A 28 -30.26 10.12 13.89
C LEU A 28 -30.38 9.42 12.54
N ALA A 29 -31.45 9.72 11.77
CA ALA A 29 -31.63 9.18 10.44
C ALA A 29 -30.49 9.59 9.49
N ALA A 30 -30.07 10.86 9.52
CA ALA A 30 -28.97 11.35 8.69
C ALA A 30 -27.63 10.65 9.03
N TYR A 31 -27.33 10.44 10.31
CA TYR A 31 -26.14 9.71 10.74
C TYR A 31 -26.21 8.23 10.36
N LEU A 32 -27.36 7.58 10.48
CA LEU A 32 -27.52 6.18 10.07
C LEU A 32 -27.32 6.01 8.57
N ILE A 33 -27.89 6.92 7.76
CA ILE A 33 -27.74 6.88 6.29
C ILE A 33 -26.27 7.11 5.91
N SER A 34 -25.61 8.11 6.50
CA SER A 34 -24.20 8.37 6.20
C SER A 34 -23.29 7.24 6.64
N GLN A 35 -23.56 6.63 7.80
CA GLN A 35 -22.82 5.46 8.30
C GLN A 35 -23.00 4.25 7.36
N LEU A 36 -24.22 3.97 6.92
CA LEU A 36 -24.50 2.91 5.94
C LEU A 36 -23.77 3.16 4.63
N LEU A 37 -23.78 4.41 4.13
CA LEU A 37 -23.04 4.77 2.93
C LEU A 37 -21.54 4.53 3.09
N CYS A 38 -20.95 4.95 4.21
CA CYS A 38 -19.55 4.69 4.53
C CYS A 38 -19.24 3.19 4.54
N PHE A 39 -20.09 2.36 5.15
CA PHE A 39 -19.90 0.91 5.15
C PHE A 39 -19.99 0.30 3.74
N VAL A 40 -20.92 0.74 2.91
CA VAL A 40 -21.05 0.29 1.53
C VAL A 40 -19.80 0.65 0.72
N LEU A 41 -19.30 1.88 0.85
CA LEU A 41 -18.09 2.33 0.18
C LEU A 41 -16.86 1.53 0.65
N LEU A 42 -16.72 1.33 1.96
CA LEU A 42 -15.64 0.54 2.54
C LEU A 42 -15.67 -0.90 2.06
N TYR A 43 -16.85 -1.52 2.02
CA TYR A 43 -17.03 -2.88 1.50
C TYR A 43 -16.66 -2.96 0.02
N LYS A 44 -17.14 -2.03 -0.81
CA LYS A 44 -16.81 -1.98 -2.23
C LYS A 44 -15.31 -1.79 -2.46
N TRP A 45 -14.68 -0.90 -1.70
CA TRP A 45 -13.23 -0.68 -1.76
C TRP A 45 -12.46 -1.95 -1.39
N GLY A 46 -12.78 -2.56 -0.25
CA GLY A 46 -12.14 -3.80 0.21
C GLY A 46 -12.34 -4.97 -0.76
N ALA A 47 -13.55 -5.15 -1.29
CA ALA A 47 -13.84 -6.18 -2.29
C ALA A 47 -13.09 -5.96 -3.61
N ASN A 48 -12.92 -4.70 -4.04
CA ASN A 48 -12.12 -4.39 -5.22
C ASN A 48 -10.63 -4.69 -5.01
N ILE A 49 -10.07 -4.33 -3.86
CA ILE A 49 -8.64 -4.59 -3.58
C ILE A 49 -8.39 -6.09 -3.38
N HIS A 50 -9.16 -6.73 -2.50
CA HIS A 50 -8.86 -8.10 -2.10
C HIS A 50 -9.37 -9.14 -3.10
N LEU A 51 -10.60 -9.02 -3.57
CA LEU A 51 -11.19 -10.00 -4.48
C LEU A 51 -10.79 -9.70 -5.91
N SER A 52 -11.13 -8.51 -6.41
CA SER A 52 -10.85 -8.15 -7.80
C SER A 52 -9.35 -7.97 -8.04
N GLY A 53 -8.60 -7.45 -7.07
CA GLY A 53 -7.14 -7.32 -7.16
C GLY A 53 -6.43 -8.67 -7.25
N ARG A 54 -6.79 -9.66 -6.41
CA ARG A 54 -6.19 -11.01 -6.48
C ARG A 54 -6.54 -11.77 -7.74
N ILE A 55 -7.80 -11.69 -8.18
CA ILE A 55 -8.23 -12.34 -9.42
C ILE A 55 -7.53 -11.70 -10.62
N ARG A 56 -7.48 -10.36 -10.67
CA ARG A 56 -6.79 -9.63 -11.73
C ARG A 56 -5.29 -9.91 -11.75
N ASP A 57 -4.64 -9.95 -10.59
CA ASP A 57 -3.23 -10.31 -10.46
C ASP A 57 -2.97 -11.73 -10.99
N THR A 58 -3.78 -12.70 -10.56
CA THR A 58 -3.65 -14.10 -10.99
C THR A 58 -3.88 -14.26 -12.49
N CYS A 59 -4.97 -13.66 -13.02
CA CYS A 59 -5.25 -13.68 -14.46
C CYS A 59 -4.14 -12.99 -15.25
N SER A 60 -3.60 -11.87 -14.74
CA SER A 60 -2.50 -11.17 -15.40
C SER A 60 -1.29 -12.10 -15.51
N ARG A 61 -0.89 -12.74 -14.41
CA ARG A 61 0.25 -13.67 -14.38
C ARG A 61 0.09 -14.89 -15.30
N LEU A 62 -1.15 -15.32 -15.55
CA LEU A 62 -1.43 -16.46 -16.41
C LEU A 62 -1.46 -16.11 -17.91
N MET A 63 -1.85 -14.86 -18.23
CA MET A 63 -2.13 -14.45 -19.61
C MET A 63 -1.03 -13.60 -20.24
N TYR A 64 -0.24 -12.85 -19.45
CA TYR A 64 0.79 -11.97 -19.98
C TYR A 64 2.20 -12.58 -19.88
N PRO A 65 3.08 -12.35 -20.87
CA PRO A 65 4.46 -12.79 -20.82
C PRO A 65 5.25 -12.03 -19.74
N GLU A 66 6.33 -12.63 -19.23
CA GLU A 66 7.14 -12.08 -18.13
C GLU A 66 7.68 -10.67 -18.41
N THR A 67 7.92 -10.33 -19.67
CA THR A 67 8.35 -8.99 -20.12
C THR A 67 7.30 -7.89 -19.92
N SER A 68 6.05 -8.26 -19.66
CA SER A 68 4.96 -7.32 -19.36
C SER A 68 4.94 -6.89 -17.90
N PHE A 69 5.70 -7.57 -17.04
CA PHE A 69 5.82 -7.24 -15.63
C PHE A 69 7.13 -6.48 -15.41
N PHE A 70 7.10 -5.47 -14.53
CA PHE A 70 8.31 -4.86 -14.00
C PHE A 70 8.92 -5.81 -12.96
N LEU A 71 9.44 -6.95 -13.42
CA LEU A 71 10.27 -7.80 -12.60
C LEU A 71 11.68 -7.23 -12.72
N PRO A 72 12.30 -6.74 -11.63
CA PRO A 72 13.73 -6.43 -11.68
C PRO A 72 14.42 -7.70 -12.14
N HIS A 73 15.27 -7.61 -13.17
CA HIS A 73 16.06 -8.75 -13.58
C HIS A 73 16.78 -9.27 -12.34
N ASP A 74 16.45 -10.50 -11.97
CA ASP A 74 17.17 -11.19 -10.90
C ASP A 74 18.61 -11.29 -11.41
N MET A 75 19.46 -10.39 -10.93
CA MET A 75 20.90 -10.42 -11.21
C MET A 75 21.52 -11.51 -10.34
N GLU A 76 20.92 -12.69 -10.34
CA GLU A 76 21.44 -13.88 -9.71
C GLU A 76 22.74 -14.22 -10.43
N LEU A 77 23.84 -13.96 -9.75
CA LEU A 77 25.17 -14.21 -10.25
C LEU A 77 25.61 -15.56 -9.67
N SER A 78 25.99 -16.50 -10.53
CA SER A 78 26.45 -17.80 -10.07
C SER A 78 27.69 -17.65 -9.20
N LYS A 79 27.93 -18.61 -8.28
CA LYS A 79 29.11 -18.59 -7.42
C LYS A 79 30.42 -18.56 -8.24
N THR A 80 30.42 -19.18 -9.40
CA THR A 80 31.53 -19.20 -10.35
C THR A 80 31.75 -17.82 -10.99
N GLU A 81 30.69 -17.20 -11.52
CA GLU A 81 30.77 -15.85 -12.09
C GLU A 81 31.22 -14.83 -11.03
N LEU A 82 30.77 -15.01 -9.79
CA LEU A 82 31.12 -14.10 -8.69
C LEU A 82 32.62 -14.20 -8.38
N ALA A 83 33.16 -15.42 -8.33
CA ALA A 83 34.59 -15.65 -8.12
C ALA A 83 35.42 -15.02 -9.25
N GLU A 84 34.99 -15.17 -10.50
CA GLU A 84 35.67 -14.58 -11.66
C GLU A 84 35.67 -13.04 -11.61
N ILE A 85 34.54 -12.42 -11.28
CA ILE A 85 34.43 -10.96 -11.13
C ILE A 85 35.34 -10.46 -10.00
N ILE A 86 35.37 -11.15 -8.87
CA ILE A 86 36.24 -10.79 -7.73
C ILE A 86 37.71 -10.88 -8.15
N GLU A 87 38.12 -11.93 -8.85
CA GLU A 87 39.51 -12.07 -9.32
C GLU A 87 39.88 -11.00 -10.36
N LYS A 88 38.95 -10.66 -11.26
CA LYS A 88 39.13 -9.55 -12.21
C LYS A 88 39.27 -8.21 -11.49
N ALA A 89 38.45 -7.96 -10.47
CA ALA A 89 38.48 -6.73 -9.68
C ALA A 89 39.79 -6.59 -8.87
N LYS A 90 40.31 -7.69 -8.29
CA LYS A 90 41.61 -7.70 -7.59
C LYS A 90 42.79 -7.39 -8.52
N LYS A 91 42.70 -7.83 -9.78
CA LYS A 91 43.75 -7.63 -10.80
C LYS A 91 43.68 -6.26 -11.47
N TRP A 92 42.70 -5.42 -11.11
CA TRP A 92 42.59 -4.08 -11.67
C TRP A 92 43.87 -3.26 -11.42
N ARG A 93 44.28 -2.51 -12.44
CA ARG A 93 45.41 -1.57 -12.41
C ARG A 93 44.95 -0.24 -13.00
N SER A 94 45.37 0.87 -12.41
CA SER A 94 45.19 2.18 -13.04
C SER A 94 46.14 2.33 -14.23
N GLU A 95 45.91 3.31 -15.09
CA GLU A 95 46.82 3.65 -16.19
C GLU A 95 48.24 4.03 -15.67
N ALA A 96 48.32 4.50 -14.42
CA ALA A 96 49.57 4.79 -13.71
C ALA A 96 50.17 3.57 -12.98
N GLY A 97 49.51 2.41 -13.01
CA GLY A 97 49.97 1.17 -12.39
C GLY A 97 49.51 0.93 -10.94
N ASP A 98 48.66 1.81 -10.39
CA ASP A 98 48.19 1.68 -9.01
C ASP A 98 47.27 0.47 -8.83
N MET A 99 47.33 -0.12 -7.63
CA MET A 99 46.44 -1.21 -7.21
C MET A 99 45.37 -0.71 -6.25
N ARG A 100 44.12 -1.17 -6.43
CA ARG A 100 43.05 -1.00 -5.44
C ARG A 100 42.91 -2.28 -4.62
N LYS A 101 42.95 -2.18 -3.29
CA LYS A 101 42.60 -3.29 -2.40
C LYS A 101 41.08 -3.37 -2.30
N VAL A 102 40.51 -4.47 -2.78
CA VAL A 102 39.08 -4.75 -2.67
C VAL A 102 38.86 -5.73 -1.52
N TYR A 103 37.99 -5.35 -0.59
CA TYR A 103 37.55 -6.22 0.50
C TYR A 103 36.19 -6.80 0.14
N VAL A 104 36.08 -8.12 0.13
CA VAL A 104 34.82 -8.84 -0.10
C VAL A 104 34.39 -9.44 1.23
N VAL A 105 33.17 -9.12 1.68
CA VAL A 105 32.57 -9.68 2.90
C VAL A 105 31.46 -10.63 2.49
N HIS A 106 31.53 -11.88 2.94
CA HIS A 106 30.48 -12.86 2.74
C HIS A 106 29.44 -12.74 3.86
N LEU A 107 28.26 -12.22 3.53
CA LEU A 107 27.12 -12.21 4.44
C LEU A 107 26.31 -13.49 4.22
N SER A 108 26.50 -14.48 5.09
CA SER A 108 25.59 -15.62 5.16
C SER A 108 24.45 -15.28 6.11
N GLU A 109 23.23 -15.21 5.60
CA GLU A 109 22.05 -15.17 6.44
C GLU A 109 21.87 -16.55 7.12
N ARG A 110 21.94 -16.59 8.46
CA ARG A 110 21.54 -17.79 9.21
C ARG A 110 20.03 -17.91 9.12
N ARG A 111 19.54 -18.85 8.29
CA ARG A 111 18.16 -19.31 8.43
C ARG A 111 18.02 -20.04 9.77
N VAL A 112 17.17 -19.49 10.62
CA VAL A 112 16.70 -20.08 11.88
C VAL A 112 15.66 -21.15 11.56
#